data_AF-A0A3M6WNM4-F1
#
_entry.id   AF-A0A3M6WNM4-F1
#
_cell.length_a   1.000
_cell.length_b   1.000
_cell.length_c   1.000
_cell.angle_alpha   90.00
_cell.angle_beta   90.00
_cell.angle_gamma   90.00
#
_symmetry.space_group_name_H-M   'P 1'
#
loop_
_entity.id
_entity.type
_entity.pdbx_description
1 polymer ?
#
loop_
_entity_poly.entity_id
_entity_poly.type
_entity_poly.pdbx_seq_one_letter_code
_entity_poly.pdbx_strand_id
1 'polypeptide(L)'
;MAASSKAARVGEETRTDKMNAEVLTLTYGTLVTTLCRDLTLPHTAQQTDYRAVNAELDRMGYNVGLRLIEEFLAKSNTGHCANFREVAEMISKVGFKMFLNVTPEVKNWQGPPAGDEKAQGQGGKPQAFTLVFDENPLAEFVELPDDGRAQDELWYSNILCGVIRGALEMFC
;
A
#
# COMPACT_ATOMS: atom_id res chain seq x y z
N MET A 1 -5.57 7.51 21.76
CA MET A 1 -6.53 6.45 22.16
C MET A 1 -7.87 6.60 21.43
N ALA A 2 -8.62 7.69 21.60
CA ALA A 2 -9.97 7.83 20.98
C ALA A 2 -10.00 7.85 19.44
N ALA A 3 -9.03 8.48 18.77
CA ALA A 3 -8.94 8.49 17.30
C ALA A 3 -8.63 7.11 16.71
N SER A 4 -7.72 6.37 17.35
CA SER A 4 -7.35 4.99 16.99
C SER A 4 -8.55 4.03 17.10
N SER A 5 -9.36 4.15 18.17
CA SER A 5 -10.58 3.34 18.31
C SER A 5 -11.68 3.70 17.31
N LYS A 6 -11.72 4.95 16.83
CA LYS A 6 -12.70 5.40 15.83
C LYS A 6 -12.34 4.87 14.44
N ALA A 7 -11.07 4.97 14.03
CA ALA A 7 -10.61 4.45 12.75
C ALA A 7 -10.83 2.93 12.63
N ALA A 8 -10.53 2.16 13.68
CA ALA A 8 -10.77 0.72 13.70
C ALA A 8 -12.25 0.36 13.45
N ARG A 9 -13.19 1.06 14.11
CA ARG A 9 -14.64 0.82 13.95
C ARG A 9 -15.12 1.12 12.52
N VAL A 10 -14.70 2.26 11.96
CA VAL A 10 -15.05 2.64 10.59
C VAL A 10 -14.56 1.58 9.59
N GLY A 11 -13.35 1.06 9.76
CA GLY A 11 -12.81 -0.01 8.90
C GLY A 11 -13.62 -1.31 8.95
N GLU A 12 -14.22 -1.64 10.10
CA GLU A 12 -15.10 -2.82 10.23
C GLU A 12 -16.49 -2.59 9.60
N GLU A 13 -17.05 -1.39 9.74
CA GLU A 13 -18.40 -1.04 9.28
C GLU A 13 -18.48 -0.78 7.77
N THR A 14 -17.38 -0.35 7.13
CA THR A 14 -17.38 0.15 5.74
C THR A 14 -16.94 -0.88 4.70
N ARG A 15 -17.08 -2.17 5.03
CA ARG A 15 -16.64 -3.28 4.21
C ARG A 15 -17.40 -3.34 2.88
N THR A 16 -16.67 -3.27 1.77
CA THR A 16 -17.22 -3.39 0.40
C THR A 16 -17.64 -4.83 0.09
N ASP A 17 -18.46 -5.02 -0.95
CA ASP A 17 -18.84 -6.34 -1.48
C ASP A 17 -17.63 -7.26 -1.55
N LYS A 18 -17.71 -8.38 -0.84
CA LYS A 18 -16.62 -9.34 -0.71
C LYS A 18 -16.48 -10.10 -2.02
N MET A 19 -15.64 -9.59 -2.93
CA MET A 19 -15.02 -10.46 -3.92
C MET A 19 -14.08 -11.44 -3.20
N ASN A 20 -14.02 -12.68 -3.68
CA ASN A 20 -13.11 -13.68 -3.12
C ASN A 20 -11.66 -13.19 -3.23
N ALA A 21 -10.95 -13.12 -2.11
CA ALA A 21 -9.54 -12.71 -2.06
C ALA A 21 -8.65 -13.59 -2.95
N GLU A 22 -9.00 -14.86 -3.13
CA GLU A 22 -8.34 -15.78 -4.06
C GLU A 22 -8.41 -15.29 -5.51
N VAL A 23 -9.55 -14.75 -5.95
CA VAL A 23 -9.70 -14.24 -7.32
C VAL A 23 -8.79 -13.03 -7.53
N LEU A 24 -8.70 -12.13 -6.55
CA LEU A 24 -7.78 -11.01 -6.62
C LEU A 24 -6.32 -11.49 -6.68
N THR A 25 -5.95 -12.44 -5.83
CA THR A 25 -4.59 -12.99 -5.73
C THR A 25 -4.16 -13.67 -7.03
N LEU A 26 -5.02 -14.53 -7.59
CA LEU A 26 -4.74 -15.22 -8.86
C LEU A 26 -4.68 -14.25 -10.04
N THR A 27 -5.57 -13.25 -10.06
CA THR A 27 -5.56 -12.19 -11.09
C THR A 27 -4.27 -11.39 -11.01
N TYR A 28 -3.86 -11.02 -9.79
CA TYR A 28 -2.62 -10.29 -9.57
C TYR A 28 -1.37 -11.10 -9.94
N GLY A 29 -1.33 -12.39 -9.57
CA GLY A 29 -0.24 -13.28 -9.98
C GLY A 29 -0.13 -13.43 -11.49
N THR A 30 -1.27 -13.51 -12.19
CA THR A 30 -1.31 -13.53 -13.67
C THR A 30 -0.78 -12.23 -14.26
N LEU A 31 -1.14 -11.08 -13.67
CA LEU A 31 -0.61 -9.78 -14.08
C LEU A 31 0.91 -9.72 -13.91
N VAL A 32 1.44 -10.06 -12.73
CA VAL A 32 2.88 -10.03 -12.47
C VAL A 32 3.63 -10.98 -13.41
N THR A 33 3.09 -12.18 -13.65
CA THR A 33 3.66 -13.15 -14.60
C THR A 33 3.71 -12.57 -16.01
N THR A 34 2.64 -11.90 -16.43
CA THR A 34 2.57 -11.24 -17.76
C THR A 34 3.62 -10.14 -17.86
N LEU A 35 3.75 -9.29 -16.84
CA LEU A 35 4.79 -8.25 -16.81
C LEU A 35 6.20 -8.84 -16.84
N CYS A 36 6.47 -9.91 -16.09
CA CYS A 36 7.78 -10.56 -16.09
C CYS A 36 8.14 -11.17 -17.45
N ARG A 37 7.15 -11.65 -18.20
CA ARG A 37 7.34 -12.17 -19.56
C ARG A 37 7.56 -11.06 -20.58
N ASP A 38 6.82 -9.97 -20.47
CA ASP A 38 6.81 -8.92 -21.48
C ASP A 38 7.93 -7.88 -21.27
N LEU A 39 8.38 -7.67 -20.03
CA LEU A 39 9.45 -6.73 -19.67
C LEU A 39 10.79 -7.47 -19.50
N THR A 40 11.49 -7.68 -20.61
CA THR A 40 12.80 -8.32 -20.66
C THR A 40 13.94 -7.34 -20.88
N LEU A 41 15.14 -7.68 -20.42
CA LEU A 41 16.33 -6.85 -20.61
C LEU A 41 16.67 -6.66 -22.09
N PRO A 42 17.05 -5.45 -22.53
CA PRO A 42 17.54 -5.22 -23.88
C PRO A 42 18.81 -6.07 -24.09
N HIS A 43 18.82 -6.85 -25.18
CA HIS A 43 19.88 -7.79 -25.57
C HIS A 43 19.93 -9.16 -24.86
N THR A 44 18.99 -9.47 -23.96
CA THR A 44 18.85 -10.82 -23.38
C THR A 44 17.37 -11.23 -23.33
N ALA A 45 16.86 -11.82 -24.42
CA ALA A 45 15.43 -12.16 -24.59
C ALA A 45 14.88 -13.20 -23.59
N GLN A 46 15.70 -13.71 -22.68
CA GLN A 46 15.34 -14.74 -21.70
C GLN A 46 15.36 -14.22 -20.26
N GLN A 47 15.82 -12.99 -20.01
CA GLN A 47 15.93 -12.45 -18.65
C GLN A 47 14.94 -11.32 -18.43
N THR A 48 14.13 -11.47 -17.39
CA THR A 48 13.21 -10.43 -16.92
C THR A 48 13.98 -9.23 -16.37
N ASP A 49 13.51 -8.04 -16.72
CA ASP A 49 13.93 -6.78 -16.11
C ASP A 49 13.01 -6.48 -14.91
N TYR A 50 13.39 -6.99 -13.73
CA TYR A 50 12.61 -6.81 -12.51
C TYR A 50 12.48 -5.34 -12.09
N ARG A 51 13.42 -4.47 -12.48
CA ARG A 51 13.31 -3.04 -12.21
C ARG A 51 12.22 -2.40 -13.07
N ALA A 52 12.15 -2.76 -14.34
CA ALA A 52 11.06 -2.34 -15.22
C ALA A 52 9.70 -2.87 -14.71
N VAL A 53 9.65 -4.13 -14.25
CA VAL A 53 8.44 -4.71 -13.63
C VAL A 53 8.02 -3.91 -12.40
N ASN A 54 8.94 -3.62 -11.48
CA ASN A 54 8.63 -2.83 -10.28
C ASN A 54 8.10 -1.43 -10.63
N ALA A 55 8.70 -0.76 -11.62
CA ALA A 55 8.26 0.56 -12.07
C ALA A 55 6.86 0.51 -12.69
N GLU A 56 6.56 -0.51 -13.49
CA GLU A 56 5.23 -0.67 -14.07
C GLU A 56 4.18 -1.03 -13.02
N LEU A 57 4.50 -1.88 -12.04
CA LEU A 57 3.63 -2.17 -10.90
C LEU A 57 3.29 -0.90 -10.10
N ASP A 58 4.28 -0.06 -9.81
CA ASP A 58 4.06 1.23 -9.13
C ASP A 58 3.21 2.17 -9.98
N ARG A 59 3.48 2.27 -11.29
CA ARG A 59 2.69 3.10 -12.22
C ARG A 59 1.23 2.63 -12.31
N MET A 60 1.00 1.33 -12.41
CA MET A 60 -0.35 0.75 -12.41
C MET A 60 -1.05 1.04 -11.09
N GLY A 61 -0.37 0.79 -9.97
CA GLY A 61 -0.89 1.06 -8.63
C GLY A 61 -1.28 2.52 -8.44
N TYR A 62 -0.45 3.45 -8.92
CA TYR A 62 -0.74 4.88 -8.86
C TYR A 62 -2.05 5.25 -9.54
N ASN A 63 -2.28 4.77 -10.77
CA ASN A 63 -3.53 5.03 -11.50
C ASN A 63 -4.73 4.39 -10.81
N VAL A 64 -4.55 3.23 -10.16
CA VAL A 64 -5.59 2.61 -9.32
C VAL A 64 -5.88 3.49 -8.11
N GLY A 65 -4.85 3.95 -7.39
CA GLY A 65 -4.95 4.81 -6.22
C GLY A 65 -5.70 6.12 -6.48
N LEU A 66 -5.43 6.77 -7.61
CA LEU A 66 -6.13 7.99 -8.04
C LEU A 66 -7.65 7.82 -8.14
N ARG A 67 -8.12 6.61 -8.46
CA ARG A 67 -9.55 6.30 -8.62
C ARG A 67 -10.15 5.72 -7.34
N LEU A 68 -9.37 4.93 -6.61
CA LEU A 68 -9.79 4.25 -5.38
C LEU A 68 -10.14 5.25 -4.27
N ILE A 69 -9.47 6.41 -4.27
CA ILE A 69 -9.63 7.43 -3.24
C ILE A 69 -11.06 8.00 -3.15
N GLU A 70 -11.76 8.12 -4.28
CA GLU A 70 -13.14 8.62 -4.31
C GLU A 70 -14.08 7.68 -3.55
N GLU A 71 -13.94 6.36 -3.78
CA GLU A 71 -14.71 5.34 -3.07
C GLU A 71 -14.36 5.30 -1.58
N PHE A 72 -13.06 5.41 -1.24
CA PHE A 72 -12.61 5.45 0.14
C PHE A 72 -13.21 6.63 0.90
N LEU A 73 -13.21 7.84 0.31
CA LEU A 73 -13.80 9.04 0.91
C LEU A 73 -15.31 8.90 1.07
N ALA A 74 -16.00 8.38 0.06
CA ALA A 74 -17.45 8.19 0.08
C ALA A 74 -17.90 7.21 1.18
N LYS A 75 -17.15 6.13 1.41
CA LYS A 75 -17.53 5.08 2.37
C LYS A 75 -17.04 5.33 3.78
N SER A 76 -15.84 5.88 3.95
CA SER A 76 -15.25 6.08 5.29
C SER A 76 -15.88 7.24 6.07
N ASN A 77 -16.61 8.14 5.39
CA ASN A 77 -17.16 9.38 5.95
C ASN A 77 -16.11 10.18 6.74
N THR A 78 -14.86 10.09 6.31
CA THR A 78 -13.72 10.74 6.95
C THR A 78 -13.54 12.13 6.35
N GLY A 79 -13.40 13.15 7.19
CA GLY A 79 -12.97 14.48 6.75
C GLY A 79 -11.48 14.52 6.40
N HIS A 80 -10.94 15.73 6.19
CA HIS A 80 -9.49 15.92 6.02
C HIS A 80 -8.72 15.46 7.27
N CYS A 81 -7.62 14.74 7.07
CA CYS A 81 -6.72 14.36 8.15
C CYS A 81 -5.95 15.59 8.64
N ALA A 82 -5.90 15.79 9.96
CA ALA A 82 -5.25 16.96 10.56
C ALA A 82 -3.72 16.85 10.58
N ASN A 83 -3.18 15.63 10.59
CA ASN A 83 -1.74 15.39 10.62
C ASN A 83 -1.36 14.05 9.98
N PHE A 84 -0.07 13.87 9.70
CA PHE A 84 0.46 12.68 9.04
C PHE A 84 0.31 11.40 9.89
N ARG A 85 0.15 11.53 11.22
CA ARG A 85 -0.14 10.39 12.10
C ARG A 85 -1.54 9.87 11.88
N GLU A 86 -2.51 10.75 11.72
CA GLU A 86 -3.88 10.40 11.37
C GLU A 86 -3.95 9.76 9.98
N VAL A 87 -3.19 10.28 9.01
CA VAL A 87 -3.08 9.66 7.67
C VAL A 87 -2.61 8.20 7.76
N ALA A 88 -1.56 7.92 8.54
CA ALA A 88 -1.07 6.54 8.70
C ALA A 88 -2.11 5.60 9.32
N GLU A 89 -2.84 6.09 10.32
CA GLU A 89 -3.92 5.34 10.97
C GLU A 89 -5.09 5.09 10.01
N MET A 90 -5.46 6.07 9.19
CA MET A 90 -6.50 5.92 8.18
C MET A 90 -6.11 4.91 7.10
N ILE A 91 -4.87 4.94 6.62
CA ILE A 91 -4.37 3.96 5.66
C ILE A 91 -4.41 2.55 6.26
N SER A 92 -3.82 2.38 7.45
CA SER A 92 -3.69 1.07 8.12
C SER A 92 -5.03 0.48 8.55
N LYS A 93 -5.85 1.23 9.29
CA LYS A 93 -7.03 0.71 9.98
C LYS A 93 -8.32 0.81 9.18
N VAL A 94 -8.37 1.71 8.20
CA VAL A 94 -9.55 1.89 7.35
C VAL A 94 -9.26 1.41 5.93
N GLY A 95 -8.25 1.96 5.27
CA GLY A 95 -7.98 1.67 3.85
C GLY A 95 -7.67 0.19 3.61
N PHE A 96 -6.61 -0.33 4.23
CA PHE A 96 -6.24 -1.74 4.10
C PHE A 96 -7.32 -2.69 4.62
N LYS A 97 -8.04 -2.29 5.68
CA LYS A 97 -9.13 -3.10 6.24
C LYS A 97 -10.33 -3.18 5.30
N MET A 98 -10.68 -2.07 4.66
CA MET A 98 -11.80 -1.97 3.72
C MET A 98 -11.55 -2.76 2.44
N PHE A 99 -10.36 -2.61 1.84
CA PHE A 99 -10.07 -3.16 0.51
C PHE A 99 -9.45 -4.55 0.51
N LEU A 100 -8.59 -4.85 1.49
CA LEU A 100 -7.82 -6.10 1.55
C LEU A 100 -8.14 -6.93 2.81
N ASN A 101 -8.99 -6.42 3.70
CA ASN A 101 -9.33 -7.04 4.99
C ASN A 101 -8.12 -7.31 5.90
N VAL A 102 -7.00 -6.60 5.70
CA VAL A 102 -5.81 -6.66 6.54
C VAL A 102 -5.61 -5.36 7.31
N THR A 103 -4.84 -5.39 8.39
CA THR A 103 -4.56 -4.20 9.20
C THR A 103 -3.06 -4.16 9.49
N PRO A 104 -2.26 -3.54 8.61
CA PRO A 104 -0.81 -3.46 8.82
C PRO A 104 -0.47 -2.61 10.03
N GLU A 105 0.57 -2.98 10.76
CA GLU A 105 1.02 -2.23 11.93
C GLU A 105 1.84 -1.01 11.52
N VAL A 106 1.59 0.15 12.13
CA VAL A 106 2.36 1.37 11.89
C VAL A 106 3.54 1.46 12.87
N LYS A 107 4.77 1.35 12.36
CA LYS A 107 6.03 1.38 13.14
C LYS A 107 6.99 2.45 12.63
N ASN A 108 8.13 2.58 13.33
CA ASN A 108 9.32 3.33 12.89
C ASN A 108 9.04 4.77 12.46
N TRP A 109 8.34 5.52 13.32
CA TRP A 109 8.08 6.94 13.09
C TRP A 109 9.38 7.75 13.01
N GLN A 110 9.59 8.43 11.87
CA GLN A 110 10.67 9.39 11.69
C GLN A 110 10.15 10.80 11.93
N GLY A 111 10.61 11.43 13.02
CA GLY A 111 10.19 12.77 13.45
C GLY A 111 9.94 12.85 14.96
N PRO A 112 9.50 14.01 15.49
CA PRO A 112 9.30 14.16 16.92
C PRO A 112 8.16 13.26 17.45
N PRO A 113 8.24 12.83 18.72
CA PRO A 113 7.19 12.07 19.38
C PRO A 113 5.84 12.80 19.35
N ALA A 114 4.74 12.04 19.44
CA ALA A 114 3.40 12.63 19.48
C ALA A 114 3.26 13.55 20.70
N GLY A 115 2.90 14.82 20.47
CA GLY A 115 2.70 15.83 21.53
C GLY A 115 3.75 16.96 21.58
N ASP A 116 4.92 16.77 20.95
CA ASP A 116 6.04 17.73 20.95
C ASP A 116 6.19 18.49 19.61
N GLU A 117 5.11 18.63 18.86
CA GLU A 117 5.08 19.33 17.56
C GLU A 117 5.41 20.84 17.67
N LYS A 118 5.50 21.39 18.89
CA LYS A 118 5.73 22.82 19.17
C LYS A 118 7.08 23.15 19.83
N ALA A 119 7.98 22.18 20.03
CA ALA A 119 9.30 22.46 20.59
C ALA A 119 10.16 23.29 19.61
N GLN A 120 10.11 24.62 19.79
CA GLN A 120 10.92 25.62 19.09
C GLN A 120 12.41 25.30 19.29
N GLY A 121 13.04 24.79 18.24
CA GLY A 121 14.47 24.49 18.18
C GLY A 121 14.82 23.46 17.12
N GLN A 122 13.94 22.46 16.93
CA GLN A 122 14.06 21.39 15.90
C GLN A 122 12.70 20.72 15.61
N GLY A 123 11.58 21.43 15.82
CA GLY A 123 10.22 20.92 15.62
C GLY A 123 9.88 20.66 14.16
N GLY A 124 10.14 19.45 13.67
CA GLY A 124 9.70 18.98 12.36
C GLY A 124 8.33 18.29 12.41
N LYS A 125 7.58 18.29 11.31
CA LYS A 125 6.45 17.36 11.13
C LYS A 125 7.00 15.93 11.03
N PRO A 126 6.28 14.89 11.48
CA PRO A 126 6.65 13.51 11.17
C PRO A 126 6.77 13.34 9.66
N GLN A 127 7.91 12.82 9.20
CA GLN A 127 8.30 12.76 7.79
C GLN A 127 8.05 11.39 7.18
N ALA A 128 8.15 10.32 7.97
CA ALA A 128 7.96 8.96 7.50
C ALA A 128 7.46 8.02 8.61
N PHE A 129 6.81 6.94 8.19
CA PHE A 129 6.46 5.79 9.01
C PHE A 129 6.59 4.53 8.17
N THR A 130 6.60 3.37 8.81
CA THR A 130 6.63 2.06 8.14
C THR A 130 5.33 1.32 8.39
N LEU A 131 4.73 0.78 7.33
CA LEU A 131 3.64 -0.18 7.41
C LEU A 131 4.21 -1.59 7.39
N VAL A 132 3.91 -2.37 8.42
CA VAL A 132 4.37 -3.75 8.56
C VAL A 132 3.18 -4.67 8.40
N PHE A 133 3.28 -5.62 7.47
CA PHE A 133 2.27 -6.64 7.22
C PHE A 133 2.73 -7.94 7.86
N ASP A 134 1.90 -8.52 8.74
CA ASP A 134 2.15 -9.86 9.27
C ASP A 134 1.87 -10.91 8.20
N GLU A 135 0.82 -10.70 7.41
CA GLU A 135 0.43 -11.54 6.28
C GLU A 135 0.16 -10.65 5.06
N ASN A 136 0.76 -11.00 3.92
CA ASN A 136 0.55 -10.30 2.67
C ASN A 136 -0.56 -10.99 1.86
N PRO A 137 -1.75 -10.37 1.74
CA PRO A 137 -2.91 -11.00 1.10
C PRO A 137 -2.72 -11.21 -0.40
N LEU A 138 -1.73 -10.57 -1.03
CA LEU A 138 -1.45 -10.73 -2.45
C LEU A 138 -0.46 -11.89 -2.74
N ALA A 139 0.23 -12.39 -1.71
CA ALA A 139 1.34 -13.33 -1.86
C ALA A 139 1.06 -14.75 -1.35
N GLU A 140 -0.20 -15.06 -1.01
CA GLU A 140 -0.59 -16.34 -0.37
C GLU A 140 -0.21 -17.58 -1.19
N PHE A 141 -0.23 -17.50 -2.52
CA PHE A 141 0.07 -18.62 -3.43
C PHE A 141 1.28 -18.37 -4.33
N VAL A 142 2.20 -17.51 -3.88
CA VAL A 142 3.26 -16.98 -4.74
C VAL A 142 4.60 -17.58 -4.32
N GLU A 143 5.21 -18.28 -5.26
CA GLU A 143 6.61 -18.66 -5.20
C GLU A 143 7.36 -17.86 -6.27
N LEU A 144 8.41 -17.15 -5.86
CA LEU A 144 9.26 -16.43 -6.79
C LEU A 144 10.15 -17.40 -7.59
N PRO A 145 10.47 -17.10 -8.85
CA PRO A 145 11.43 -17.89 -9.61
C PRO A 145 12.77 -18.05 -8.89
N ASP A 146 13.35 -19.24 -8.94
CA ASP A 146 14.69 -19.53 -8.41
C ASP A 146 15.78 -19.22 -9.47
N ASP A 147 15.79 -17.98 -9.93
CA ASP A 147 16.78 -17.47 -10.90
C ASP A 147 17.93 -16.68 -10.22
N GLY A 148 17.92 -16.65 -8.88
CA GLY A 148 18.88 -15.93 -8.04
C GLY A 148 18.76 -14.40 -8.09
N ARG A 149 17.79 -13.84 -8.83
CA ARG A 149 17.59 -12.38 -8.96
C ARG A 149 16.21 -11.95 -8.47
N ALA A 150 15.19 -12.75 -8.71
CA ALA A 150 13.81 -12.42 -8.34
C ALA A 150 13.68 -12.11 -6.85
N GLN A 151 14.37 -12.85 -5.97
CA GLN A 151 14.29 -12.64 -4.52
C GLN A 151 14.85 -11.29 -4.07
N ASP A 152 15.86 -10.77 -4.77
CA ASP A 152 16.56 -9.53 -4.40
C ASP A 152 16.01 -8.31 -5.16
N GLU A 153 15.54 -8.50 -6.40
CA GLU A 153 15.17 -7.41 -7.29
C GLU A 153 13.65 -7.21 -7.43
N LEU A 154 12.82 -8.25 -7.32
CA LEU A 154 11.39 -8.14 -7.55
C LEU A 154 10.64 -7.77 -6.27
N TRP A 155 9.97 -6.62 -6.28
CA TRP A 155 9.04 -6.23 -5.24
C TRP A 155 7.64 -6.68 -5.65
N TYR A 156 7.33 -7.93 -5.32
CA TYR A 156 6.11 -8.59 -5.80
C TYR A 156 4.84 -7.78 -5.53
N SER A 157 4.74 -7.06 -4.41
CA SER A 157 3.57 -6.24 -4.05
C SER A 157 3.77 -4.74 -4.24
N ASN A 158 4.69 -4.32 -5.14
CA ASN A 158 4.98 -2.89 -5.36
C ASN A 158 3.77 -2.09 -5.88
N ILE A 159 2.74 -2.77 -6.37
CA ILE A 159 1.46 -2.13 -6.72
C ILE A 159 0.84 -1.39 -5.53
N LEU A 160 1.02 -1.91 -4.30
CA LEU A 160 0.48 -1.29 -3.09
C LEU A 160 1.15 0.07 -2.80
N CYS A 161 2.45 0.19 -3.08
CA CYS A 161 3.18 1.45 -2.99
C CYS A 161 2.58 2.50 -3.92
N GLY A 162 2.33 2.10 -5.17
CA GLY A 162 1.67 2.94 -6.17
C GLY A 162 0.27 3.38 -5.72
N VAL A 163 -0.55 2.44 -5.24
CA VAL A 163 -1.91 2.73 -4.75
C VAL A 163 -1.89 3.77 -3.64
N ILE A 164 -1.02 3.60 -2.64
CA ILE A 164 -0.89 4.57 -1.54
C ILE A 164 -0.47 5.93 -2.07
N ARG A 165 0.52 5.97 -2.98
CA ARG A 165 1.02 7.22 -3.57
C ARG A 165 -0.08 7.97 -4.32
N GLY A 166 -0.81 7.29 -5.20
CA GLY A 166 -1.91 7.90 -5.96
C GLY A 166 -3.06 8.34 -5.08
N ALA A 167 -3.44 7.53 -4.09
CA ALA A 167 -4.48 7.90 -3.15
C ALA A 167 -4.11 9.15 -2.34
N LEU A 168 -2.88 9.23 -1.82
CA LEU A 168 -2.42 10.35 -1.02
C LEU A 168 -2.24 11.65 -1.82
N GLU A 169 -1.88 11.55 -3.11
CA GLU A 169 -1.77 12.72 -3.99
C GLU A 169 -3.13 13.42 -4.17
N MET A 170 -4.22 12.66 -4.19
CA MET A 170 -5.59 13.18 -4.33
C MET A 170 -6.26 13.52 -3.00
N PHE A 171 -5.72 13.03 -1.89
CA PHE A 171 -6.28 13.24 -0.55
C PHE A 171 -5.83 14.58 0.06
N CYS A 172 -4.81 15.22 -0.50
CA CYS A 172 -4.26 16.51 -0.09
C CYS A 172 -4.76 17.69 -0.94
#